data_AF-A0A2V1NF56-F1
#
_entry.id   AF-A0A2V1NF56-F1
#
_cell.length_a   1.000
_cell.length_b   1.000
_cell.length_c   1.000
_cell.angle_alpha   90.00
_cell.angle_beta   90.00
_cell.angle_gamma   90.00
#
_symmetry.space_group_name_H-M   'P 1'
#
loop_
_entity.id
_entity.type
_entity.pdbx_description
1 polymer ?
#
loop_
_entity_poly.entity_id
_entity_poly.type
_entity_poly.pdbx_seq_one_letter_code
_entity_poly.pdbx_strand_id
1 'polypeptide(L)'
;MALRRNRPSDKAGWTLLPAEGREGEPPEWPLTEPAERELELWDELWERPQAVMWEELGQHLEVALFVRCLAEAEQTGAKVDVRKLARQYLDSLGLSVQGMLRNRWKIAPGAAPAAAEAPPREEAEPPAPRRRTARDRMKVVPFRGPGA
;
A
#
# COMPACT_ATOMS: atom_id res chain seq x y z
N MET A 1 31.42 8.70 -4.84
CA MET A 1 30.98 8.35 -6.21
C MET A 1 29.55 8.85 -6.40
N ALA A 2 29.16 9.11 -7.65
CA ALA A 2 28.14 10.07 -8.07
C ALA A 2 26.68 9.67 -7.76
N LEU A 3 25.87 10.71 -7.50
CA LEU A 3 24.41 10.73 -7.47
C LEU A 3 23.79 10.04 -8.70
N ARG A 4 22.77 9.22 -8.49
CA ARG A 4 21.65 9.08 -9.44
C ARG A 4 20.35 9.42 -8.75
N ARG A 5 20.12 10.73 -8.63
CA ARG A 5 18.84 11.33 -8.25
C ARG A 5 17.97 11.37 -9.51
N ASN A 6 17.19 10.32 -9.76
CA ASN A 6 16.10 10.42 -10.73
C ASN A 6 14.97 9.45 -10.37
N ARG A 7 14.19 9.80 -9.35
CA ARG A 7 12.87 9.19 -9.16
C ARG A 7 11.87 9.99 -9.99
N PRO A 8 11.03 9.37 -10.83
CA PRO A 8 9.86 10.01 -11.37
C PRO A 8 8.90 10.28 -10.21
N SER A 9 8.98 11.45 -9.59
CA SER A 9 7.90 11.92 -8.72
C SER A 9 6.73 12.21 -9.66
N ASP A 10 5.62 11.49 -9.50
CA ASP A 10 4.44 11.75 -10.30
C ASP A 10 3.92 13.17 -10.01
N LYS A 11 3.23 13.78 -10.98
CA LYS A 11 2.71 15.16 -10.93
C LYS A 11 1.65 15.36 -9.80
N ALA A 12 2.04 15.27 -8.53
CA ALA A 12 1.27 15.63 -7.32
C ALA A 12 1.98 15.26 -5.98
N GLY A 13 3.31 15.06 -5.95
CA GLY A 13 4.02 14.74 -4.70
C GLY A 13 3.79 13.31 -4.20
N TRP A 14 3.54 12.38 -5.13
CA TRP A 14 3.51 10.94 -4.88
C TRP A 14 4.84 10.31 -5.27
N THR A 15 5.28 9.35 -4.47
CA THR A 15 6.46 8.54 -4.71
C THR A 15 6.05 7.25 -5.41
N LEU A 16 6.59 7.01 -6.60
CA LEU A 16 6.46 5.73 -7.30
C LEU A 16 7.55 4.77 -6.83
N LEU A 17 7.14 3.57 -6.40
CA LEU A 17 7.99 2.47 -5.96
C LEU A 17 8.09 1.42 -7.07
N PRO A 18 9.25 0.79 -7.26
CA PRO A 18 9.42 -0.27 -8.28
C PRO A 18 8.52 -1.47 -7.94
N ALA A 19 7.85 -2.05 -8.95
CA ALA A 19 6.94 -3.18 -8.72
C ALA A 19 7.69 -4.46 -8.35
N GLU A 20 8.90 -4.57 -8.89
CA GLU A 20 9.81 -5.69 -8.77
C GLU A 20 10.40 -5.81 -7.35
N GLY A 21 10.26 -4.76 -6.53
CA GLY A 21 10.80 -4.73 -5.19
C GLY A 21 12.10 -3.95 -5.05
N ARG A 22 12.74 -4.07 -3.89
CA ARG A 22 14.11 -3.58 -3.69
C ARG A 22 15.09 -4.66 -4.18
N GLU A 23 16.10 -4.23 -4.92
CA GLU A 23 17.18 -5.12 -5.38
C GLU A 23 18.27 -5.28 -4.31
N GLY A 24 18.88 -6.47 -4.26
CA GLY A 24 20.03 -6.77 -3.39
C GLY A 24 19.65 -7.44 -2.07
N GLU A 25 20.68 -7.92 -1.36
CA GLU A 25 20.49 -8.60 -0.08
C GLU A 25 19.91 -7.67 0.99
N PRO A 26 19.07 -8.20 1.90
CA PRO A 26 18.61 -7.47 3.07
C PRO A 26 19.80 -6.93 3.89
N PRO A 27 19.66 -5.75 4.52
CA PRO A 27 20.68 -5.22 5.40
C PRO A 27 20.88 -6.11 6.63
N GLU A 28 22.02 -5.93 7.30
CA GLU A 28 22.33 -6.64 8.55
C GLU A 28 21.23 -6.42 9.60
N TRP A 29 20.84 -7.49 10.27
CA TRP A 29 19.85 -7.45 11.34
C TRP A 29 20.31 -6.54 12.49
N PRO A 30 19.58 -5.45 12.81
CA PRO A 30 20.10 -4.42 13.71
C PRO A 30 19.76 -4.64 15.19
N LEU A 31 18.95 -5.66 15.52
CA LEU A 31 18.57 -5.95 16.90
C LEU A 31 19.47 -7.03 17.51
N THR A 32 19.24 -7.33 18.79
CA THR A 32 19.80 -8.53 19.43
C THR A 32 19.42 -9.79 18.67
N GLU A 33 20.10 -10.90 19.00
CA GLU A 33 19.92 -12.25 18.44
C GLU A 33 18.51 -12.47 17.85
N PRO A 34 18.41 -12.67 16.52
CA PRO A 34 17.14 -12.90 15.86
C PRO A 34 16.65 -14.34 16.10
N ALA A 35 15.34 -14.52 16.14
CA ALA A 35 14.75 -15.85 15.96
C ALA A 35 14.73 -16.23 14.46
N GLU A 36 14.71 -17.53 14.14
CA GLU A 36 14.62 -18.03 12.76
C GLU A 36 13.45 -17.41 11.99
N ARG A 37 12.27 -17.35 12.61
CA ARG A 37 11.08 -16.71 12.02
C ARG A 37 11.25 -15.21 11.79
N GLU A 38 12.06 -14.52 12.59
CA GLU A 38 12.37 -13.10 12.38
C GLU A 38 13.24 -12.92 11.13
N LEU A 39 14.22 -13.79 10.89
CA LEU A 39 15.06 -13.72 9.70
C LEU A 39 14.26 -13.98 8.42
N GLU A 40 13.38 -14.98 8.42
CA GLU A 40 12.49 -15.24 7.28
C GLU A 40 11.65 -14.01 6.92
N LEU A 41 11.01 -13.41 7.92
CA LEU A 41 10.19 -12.21 7.75
C LEU A 41 11.04 -10.99 7.34
N TRP A 42 12.27 -10.87 7.86
CA TRP A 42 13.20 -9.82 7.49
C TRP A 42 13.52 -9.89 6.00
N ASP A 43 13.89 -11.06 5.51
CA ASP A 43 14.23 -11.28 4.10
C ASP A 43 13.02 -10.98 3.21
N GLU A 44 11.85 -11.54 3.51
CA GLU A 44 10.61 -11.30 2.76
C GLU A 44 10.21 -9.81 2.72
N LEU A 45 10.41 -9.07 3.81
CA LEU A 45 10.04 -7.66 3.85
C LEU A 45 11.00 -6.79 3.05
N TRP A 46 12.30 -7.09 3.09
CA TRP A 46 13.31 -6.31 2.37
C TRP A 46 13.28 -6.51 0.86
N GLU A 47 12.62 -7.56 0.35
CA GLU A 47 12.32 -7.71 -1.07
C GLU A 47 11.21 -6.76 -1.56
N ARG A 48 10.40 -6.16 -0.66
CA ARG A 48 9.21 -5.41 -1.07
C ARG A 48 9.53 -4.06 -1.72
N PRO A 49 8.62 -3.52 -2.57
CA PRO A 49 8.75 -2.17 -3.14
C PRO A 49 8.98 -1.07 -2.10
N GLN A 50 8.34 -1.20 -0.93
CA GLN A 50 8.45 -0.25 0.18
C GLN A 50 9.86 -0.20 0.79
N ALA A 51 10.64 -1.28 0.69
CA ALA A 51 11.97 -1.37 1.26
C ALA A 51 12.95 -0.35 0.66
N VAL A 52 12.74 0.06 -0.59
CA VAL A 52 13.49 1.16 -1.21
C VAL A 52 13.34 2.46 -0.41
N MET A 53 12.14 2.73 0.12
CA MET A 53 11.90 3.89 0.96
C MET A 53 12.45 3.72 2.36
N TRP A 54 12.35 2.52 2.94
CA TRP A 54 12.89 2.28 4.27
C TRP A 54 14.41 2.46 4.31
N GLU A 55 15.12 2.03 3.27
CA GLU A 55 16.55 2.27 3.10
C GLU A 55 16.86 3.77 2.97
N GLU A 56 16.14 4.47 2.08
CA GLU A 56 16.30 5.91 1.87
C GLU A 56 16.04 6.73 3.14
N LEU A 57 15.10 6.29 3.98
CA LEU A 57 14.71 6.95 5.22
C LEU A 57 15.47 6.44 6.46
N GLY A 58 16.33 5.44 6.31
CA GLY A 58 17.11 4.86 7.42
C GLY A 58 16.28 4.06 8.43
N GLN A 59 15.15 3.47 8.02
CA GLN A 59 14.16 2.82 8.90
C GLN A 59 14.51 1.38 9.30
N HIS A 60 15.76 0.95 9.18
CA HIS A 60 16.23 -0.40 9.50
C HIS A 60 15.75 -0.91 10.87
N LEU A 61 15.89 -0.08 11.91
CA LEU A 61 15.48 -0.44 13.27
C LEU A 61 13.96 -0.56 13.41
N GLU A 62 13.20 0.30 12.72
CA GLU A 62 11.73 0.29 12.74
C GLU A 62 11.19 -0.98 12.07
N VAL A 63 11.76 -1.35 10.91
CA VAL A 63 11.43 -2.61 10.23
C VAL A 63 11.77 -3.81 11.11
N ALA A 64 12.90 -3.80 11.82
CA ALA A 64 13.31 -4.93 12.66
C ALA A 64 12.39 -5.09 13.88
N LEU A 65 12.00 -3.97 14.51
CA LEU A 65 11.01 -3.98 15.59
C LEU A 65 9.64 -4.45 15.10
N PHE A 66 9.24 -4.08 13.88
CA PHE A 66 8.03 -4.59 13.26
C PHE A 66 8.10 -6.10 13.03
N VAL A 67 9.19 -6.62 12.48
CA VAL A 67 9.41 -8.06 12.28
C VAL A 67 9.26 -8.83 13.59
N ARG A 68 9.95 -8.39 14.65
CA ARG A 68 9.86 -9.00 15.99
C ARG A 68 8.43 -9.00 16.52
N CYS A 69 7.75 -7.86 16.36
CA CYS A 69 6.36 -7.72 16.77
C CYS A 69 5.41 -8.62 15.96
N LEU A 70 5.66 -8.77 14.66
CA LEU A 70 4.89 -9.62 13.76
C LEU A 70 5.07 -11.11 14.08
N ALA A 71 6.32 -11.56 14.27
CA ALA A 71 6.64 -12.92 14.67
C ALA A 71 5.96 -13.29 16.01
N GLU A 72 5.94 -12.39 16.98
CA GLU A 72 5.18 -12.59 18.23
C GLU A 72 3.67 -12.60 17.97
N ALA A 73 3.15 -11.68 17.14
CA ALA A 73 1.74 -11.57 16.82
C ALA A 73 1.17 -12.80 16.07
N GLU A 74 1.97 -13.54 15.32
CA GLU A 74 1.55 -14.76 14.62
C GLU A 74 1.16 -15.89 15.59
N GLN A 75 1.69 -15.89 16.81
CA GLN A 75 1.41 -16.93 17.79
C GLN A 75 -0.06 -16.92 18.23
N THR A 76 -0.66 -18.11 18.42
CA THR A 76 -2.07 -18.24 18.84
C THR A 76 -2.36 -17.53 20.17
N GLY A 77 -1.40 -17.52 21.09
CA GLY A 77 -1.50 -16.87 22.40
C GLY A 77 -1.05 -15.41 22.44
N ALA A 78 -0.74 -14.79 21.29
CA ALA A 78 -0.18 -13.44 21.27
C ALA A 78 -1.13 -12.42 21.92
N LYS A 79 -0.56 -11.55 22.75
CA LYS A 79 -1.30 -10.51 23.45
C LYS A 79 -1.93 -9.53 22.45
N VAL A 80 -3.13 -9.05 22.78
CA VAL A 80 -3.87 -8.08 21.94
C VAL A 80 -3.04 -6.83 21.65
N ASP A 81 -2.26 -6.35 22.62
CA ASP A 81 -1.47 -5.13 22.43
C ASP A 81 -0.30 -5.30 21.46
N VAL A 82 0.28 -6.51 21.37
CA VAL A 82 1.29 -6.84 20.36
C VAL A 82 0.67 -6.79 18.96
N ARG A 83 -0.53 -7.36 18.78
CA ARG A 83 -1.25 -7.29 17.49
C ARG A 83 -1.60 -5.84 17.12
N LYS A 84 -1.96 -5.00 18.09
CA LYS A 84 -2.19 -3.56 17.86
C LYS A 84 -0.91 -2.84 17.45
N LEU A 85 0.21 -3.13 18.11
CA LEU A 85 1.52 -2.55 17.78
C LEU A 85 1.97 -2.96 16.37
N ALA A 86 1.83 -4.23 16.00
CA ALA A 86 2.10 -4.71 14.65
C ALA A 86 1.28 -3.95 13.60
N ARG A 87 -0.01 -3.67 13.88
CA ARG A 87 -0.86 -2.87 13.00
C ARG A 87 -0.37 -1.41 12.87
N GLN A 88 0.10 -0.79 13.94
CA GLN A 88 0.64 0.57 13.90
C GLN A 88 1.90 0.64 13.01
N TYR A 89 2.79 -0.34 13.15
CA TYR A 89 3.97 -0.45 12.27
C TYR A 89 3.58 -0.70 10.81
N LEU A 90 2.59 -1.56 10.52
CA LEU A 90 2.08 -1.75 9.16
C LEU A 90 1.63 -0.44 8.51
N ASP A 91 0.98 0.43 9.30
CA ASP A 91 0.55 1.75 8.82
C ASP A 91 1.74 2.71 8.65
N SER A 92 2.70 2.74 9.60
CA SER A 92 3.90 3.59 9.54
C SER A 92 4.80 3.24 8.34
N LEU A 93 5.08 1.94 8.18
CA LEU A 93 5.97 1.40 7.14
C LEU A 93 5.32 1.35 5.75
N GLY A 94 4.09 1.82 5.59
CA GLY A 94 3.42 1.82 4.27
C GLY A 94 3.04 0.43 3.77
N LEU A 95 2.90 -0.55 4.66
CA LEU A 95 2.49 -1.91 4.30
C LEU A 95 0.97 -2.08 4.25
N SER A 96 0.23 -1.19 4.91
CA SER A 96 -1.23 -1.11 4.79
C SER A 96 -1.67 -0.13 3.69
N VAL A 97 -2.92 -0.27 3.24
CA VAL A 97 -3.55 0.69 2.32
C VAL A 97 -3.52 2.12 2.88
N GLN A 98 -3.77 2.27 4.19
CA GLN A 98 -3.74 3.58 4.84
C GLN A 98 -2.32 4.14 4.93
N GLY A 99 -1.33 3.28 5.22
CA GLY A 99 0.07 3.64 5.22
C GLY A 99 0.56 4.13 3.85
N MET A 100 0.23 3.39 2.78
CA MET A 100 0.54 3.79 1.40
C MET A 100 -0.04 5.17 1.07
N LEU A 101 -1.29 5.44 1.43
CA LEU A 101 -1.93 6.74 1.22
C LEU A 101 -1.27 7.85 2.04
N ARG A 102 -0.98 7.60 3.32
CA ARG A 102 -0.36 8.56 4.25
C ARG A 102 1.05 8.96 3.80
N ASN A 103 1.84 7.97 3.40
CA ASN A 103 3.21 8.17 2.94
C ASN A 103 3.26 8.70 1.50
N ARG A 104 2.10 8.75 0.82
CA ARG A 104 1.94 9.10 -0.59
C ARG A 104 2.77 8.20 -1.51
N TRP A 105 2.76 6.92 -1.21
CA TRP A 105 3.44 5.90 -1.99
C TRP A 105 2.48 5.20 -2.93
N LYS A 106 2.96 4.88 -4.12
CA LYS A 106 2.27 4.06 -5.12
C LYS A 106 3.28 3.08 -5.70
N ILE A 107 2.88 1.83 -5.86
CA ILE A 107 3.68 0.85 -6.58
C ILE A 107 3.44 1.10 -8.07
N ALA A 108 4.51 1.20 -8.84
CA ALA A 108 4.43 1.33 -10.28
C ALA A 108 3.68 0.12 -10.87
N PRO A 109 2.96 0.27 -11.99
CA PRO A 109 2.51 -0.90 -12.72
C PRO A 109 3.74 -1.68 -13.15
N GLY A 110 3.89 -2.91 -12.65
CA GLY A 110 5.01 -3.78 -13.04
C GLY A 110 5.02 -4.00 -14.54
N ALA A 111 6.20 -4.28 -15.09
CA ALA A 111 6.27 -4.78 -16.45
C ALA A 111 5.36 -6.01 -16.54
N ALA A 112 4.23 -5.90 -17.24
CA ALA A 112 3.37 -7.04 -17.48
C ALA A 112 4.26 -8.15 -18.06
N PRO A 113 4.17 -9.42 -17.59
CA PRO A 113 4.78 -10.51 -18.32
C PRO A 113 4.31 -10.36 -19.76
N ALA A 114 5.25 -10.34 -20.71
CA ALA A 114 4.99 -10.14 -22.13
C ALA A 114 3.70 -10.88 -22.48
N ALA A 115 2.65 -10.10 -22.78
CA ALA A 115 1.31 -10.62 -22.93
C ALA A 115 1.38 -11.78 -23.92
N ALA A 116 1.08 -13.00 -23.46
CA ALA A 116 0.49 -13.98 -24.35
C ALA A 116 -0.69 -13.26 -25.01
N GLU A 117 -0.60 -13.12 -26.33
CA GLU A 117 -1.51 -12.31 -27.15
C GLU A 117 -2.95 -12.44 -26.67
N ALA A 118 -3.46 -11.37 -26.05
CA ALA A 118 -4.89 -11.26 -25.87
C ALA A 118 -5.50 -11.10 -27.28
N PRO A 119 -6.53 -11.89 -27.64
CA PRO A 119 -7.21 -11.67 -28.92
C PRO A 119 -7.78 -10.24 -28.94
N PRO A 120 -7.92 -9.63 -30.14
CA PRO A 120 -8.34 -8.24 -30.25
C PRO A 120 -9.64 -8.01 -29.49
N ARG A 121 -9.61 -7.03 -28.59
CA ARG A 121 -10.79 -6.58 -27.87
C ARG A 121 -11.68 -5.87 -28.88
N GLU A 122 -12.72 -6.55 -29.37
CA GLU A 122 -13.79 -5.94 -30.15
C GLU A 122 -14.35 -4.75 -29.37
N GLU A 123 -14.48 -3.63 -30.07
CA GLU A 123 -15.07 -2.39 -29.56
C GLU A 123 -16.46 -2.68 -29.01
N ALA A 124 -16.59 -2.64 -27.68
CA ALA A 124 -17.88 -2.71 -27.02
C ALA A 124 -18.69 -1.45 -27.36
N GLU A 125 -19.89 -1.66 -27.91
CA GLU A 125 -20.90 -0.64 -28.16
C GLU A 125 -21.16 0.25 -26.93
N PRO A 126 -21.56 1.53 -27.14
CA PRO A 126 -21.78 2.46 -26.04
C PRO A 126 -22.89 1.98 -25.10
N PRO A 127 -22.76 2.19 -23.78
CA PRO A 127 -23.72 1.67 -22.82
C PRO A 127 -25.08 2.37 -22.94
N ALA A 128 -26.14 1.57 -22.88
CA ALA A 128 -27.53 2.05 -22.88
C ALA A 128 -27.83 3.06 -21.77
N PRO A 129 -28.76 4.01 -21.98
CA PRO A 129 -29.00 5.11 -21.03
C PRO A 129 -29.54 4.61 -19.69
N ARG A 130 -28.95 5.14 -18.60
CA ARG A 130 -29.28 4.78 -17.21
C ARG A 130 -30.75 5.07 -16.89
N ARG A 131 -31.46 4.09 -16.31
CA ARG A 131 -32.83 4.25 -15.82
C ARG A 131 -32.88 5.19 -14.61
N ARG A 132 -33.84 6.12 -14.61
CA ARG A 132 -34.06 7.10 -13.54
C ARG A 132 -34.48 6.40 -12.25
N THR A 133 -33.80 6.71 -11.15
CA THR A 133 -34.03 6.08 -9.84
C THR A 133 -35.10 6.82 -9.03
N ALA A 134 -35.60 6.19 -7.96
CA ALA A 134 -36.65 6.74 -7.10
C ALA A 134 -36.32 8.12 -6.48
N ARG A 135 -35.02 8.43 -6.30
CA ARG A 135 -34.56 9.74 -5.81
C ARG A 135 -34.87 10.89 -6.77
N ASP A 136 -35.01 10.59 -8.06
CA ASP A 136 -35.28 11.58 -9.11
C ASP A 136 -36.75 12.05 -9.13
N ARG A 137 -37.64 11.36 -8.38
CA ARG A 137 -39.09 11.63 -8.35
C ARG A 137 -39.54 12.48 -7.18
N MET A 138 -38.67 12.74 -6.20
CA MET A 138 -39.06 13.50 -5.01
C MET A 138 -38.75 14.99 -5.24
N LYS A 139 -39.69 15.72 -5.84
CA LYS A 139 -39.67 17.18 -5.87
C LYS A 139 -40.52 17.73 -4.73
N VAL A 140 -39.92 18.50 -3.84
CA VAL A 140 -40.60 19.23 -2.76
C VAL A 140 -41.42 20.36 -3.38
N VAL A 141 -42.73 20.37 -3.14
CA VAL A 141 -43.61 21.49 -3.51
C VAL A 141 -43.60 22.50 -2.35
N PRO A 142 -43.32 23.80 -2.59
CA PRO A 142 -43.43 24.80 -1.53
C PRO A 142 -44.91 25.04 -1.18
N PHE A 143 -45.21 25.00 0.12
CA PHE A 143 -46.53 25.29 0.67
C PHE A 143 -46.81 26.80 0.62
N ARG A 144 -47.95 27.20 0.03
CA ARG A 144 -48.46 28.58 0.11
C ARG A 144 -49.74 28.57 0.92
N GLY A 145 -49.71 29.15 2.13
CA GLY A 145 -50.86 29.27 3.01
C GLY A 145 -51.93 30.23 2.45
N PRO A 146 -53.21 30.09 2.88
CA PRO A 146 -54.32 30.85 2.33
C PRO A 146 -54.37 32.26 2.92
N GLY A 147 -54.50 33.26 2.05
CA GLY A 147 -54.92 34.60 2.39
C GLY A 147 -56.16 34.95 1.56
N ALA A 148 -57.29 35.07 2.22
CA ALA A 148 -58.49 35.80 1.82
C ALA A 148 -59.21 36.20 3.11
#